data_AF-A0A7Z9Q342-F1
#
_entry.id   AF-A0A7Z9Q342-F1
#
_cell.length_a   1.000
_cell.length_b   1.000
_cell.length_c   1.000
_cell.angle_alpha   90.00
_cell.angle_beta   90.00
_cell.angle_gamma   90.00
#
_symmetry.space_group_name_H-M   'P 1'
#
loop_
_entity.id
_entity.type
_entity.pdbx_description
1 polymer ?
#
loop_
_entity_poly.entity_id
_entity_poly.type
_entity_poly.pdbx_seq_one_letter_code
_entity_poly.pdbx_strand_id
1 'polypeptide(L)'
;MPARQIMGYTVIVGLSIRRQKEAGSSLGTILVVTGVVALLVFALASSSVTHLHLSHRSTNAQVAETLAESAIAAGLEKVLQEPEFGVLEREEDRVDLPGSDIKSKGFLTFNPADAQTRQTFHSTNNLKGDSSRSGSDGRVVPANSLHLVGTGECNGVNKKIEAIFHVPKFPFVIAAGGRFTTDGETVIGSIESVDEWLASGQKSDDLQPGHVASNSEANDAIVFGPLTRVTGDAKARGGVELQSGATVMGEIRPNASPAEIPSYSVKDFDPLYTGRLDVSTLNQSNLTRPNLEGWVRRDGDLFVSQGLHLDNGVLYVNGNLTVSGGVTGTGAILVTGTASVTGKSSFATDNLAAIMAEGHVNIRGSGTTSSVFRGLIYSNESLHAENITLIGTVLSAGKTGELILKDSTVLYSPDSVALDLEHSARTGLNFVAPSGSRPGTFLGTKGKDKSVHSKTRIYVSIRPDGKFLIYPEGSSERDAKVASSESEAREIIRTLVAGEDGETLKAFDNTTEPKLTTLLADLRSGSVTPEEEAVDLISLDPSTFIALADKVRLVLLREL
;
A
#
# COMPACT_ATOMS: atom_id res chain seq x y z
N MET A 1 -86.67 -64.59 -2.81
CA MET A 1 -87.44 -63.83 -3.83
C MET A 1 -87.63 -62.41 -3.33
N PRO A 2 -87.79 -61.39 -4.19
CA PRO A 2 -87.67 -61.38 -5.67
C PRO A 2 -86.51 -60.45 -6.16
N ALA A 3 -86.24 -60.22 -7.45
CA ALA A 3 -86.27 -61.06 -8.65
C ALA A 3 -85.76 -60.23 -9.87
N ARG A 4 -85.57 -60.91 -11.03
CA ARG A 4 -85.28 -60.39 -12.39
C ARG A 4 -83.82 -59.96 -12.65
N GLN A 5 -83.00 -60.61 -13.50
CA GLN A 5 -83.20 -61.46 -14.71
C GLN A 5 -83.65 -60.69 -15.96
N ILE A 6 -82.83 -60.73 -17.02
CA ILE A 6 -83.18 -61.10 -18.42
C ILE A 6 -81.90 -61.24 -19.29
N MET A 7 -82.00 -62.18 -20.25
CA MET A 7 -81.18 -62.54 -21.44
C MET A 7 -80.09 -61.55 -21.93
N GLY A 8 -78.98 -61.94 -22.59
CA GLY A 8 -78.58 -63.25 -23.13
C GLY A 8 -78.57 -63.28 -24.67
N TYR A 9 -77.45 -63.65 -25.30
CA TYR A 9 -77.39 -64.37 -26.59
C TYR A 9 -76.00 -64.97 -26.86
N THR A 10 -75.98 -66.17 -27.42
CA THR A 10 -74.79 -66.94 -27.76
C THR A 10 -74.39 -66.72 -29.22
N VAL A 11 -73.09 -66.57 -29.50
CA VAL A 11 -72.52 -66.85 -30.82
C VAL A 11 -71.36 -67.83 -30.67
N ILE A 12 -71.55 -69.05 -31.15
CA ILE A 12 -70.48 -70.05 -31.27
C ILE A 12 -69.81 -69.81 -32.62
N VAL A 13 -68.56 -69.34 -32.61
CA VAL A 13 -67.66 -69.45 -33.77
C VAL A 13 -66.64 -70.53 -33.46
N GLY A 14 -66.82 -71.71 -34.05
CA GLY A 14 -65.81 -72.75 -34.00
C GLY A 14 -64.63 -72.38 -34.92
N LEU A 15 -63.42 -72.32 -34.36
CA LEU A 15 -62.20 -72.47 -35.14
C LEU A 15 -61.45 -73.72 -34.69
N SER A 16 -61.05 -74.53 -35.67
CA SER A 16 -60.36 -75.79 -35.43
C SER A 16 -58.97 -75.54 -34.85
N ILE A 17 -58.65 -76.22 -33.75
CA ILE A 17 -57.28 -76.27 -33.22
C ILE A 17 -56.44 -77.11 -34.18
N ARG A 18 -55.83 -76.44 -35.16
CA ARG A 18 -54.76 -77.01 -35.97
C ARG A 18 -53.53 -77.19 -35.08
N ARG A 19 -53.22 -78.43 -34.70
CA ARG A 19 -51.91 -78.78 -34.11
C ARG A 19 -50.80 -78.32 -35.05
N GLN A 20 -50.08 -77.27 -34.69
CA GLN A 20 -48.70 -77.04 -35.12
C GLN A 20 -47.77 -76.89 -33.91
N LYS A 21 -46.48 -77.13 -34.14
CA LYS A 21 -45.46 -77.36 -33.11
C LYS A 21 -45.03 -76.02 -32.49
N GLU A 22 -45.51 -75.70 -31.30
CA GLU A 22 -45.01 -74.55 -30.51
C GLU A 22 -44.52 -74.94 -29.12
N ALA A 23 -43.47 -75.76 -29.07
CA ALA A 23 -42.69 -76.01 -27.85
C ALA A 23 -41.41 -75.14 -27.76
N GLY A 24 -41.05 -74.42 -28.84
CA GLY A 24 -39.86 -73.55 -28.89
C GLY A 24 -40.14 -72.05 -28.75
N SER A 25 -41.40 -71.62 -28.88
CA SER A 25 -41.79 -70.19 -28.87
C SER A 25 -41.57 -69.54 -27.50
N SER A 26 -42.13 -70.14 -26.45
CA SER A 26 -42.08 -69.60 -25.07
C SER A 26 -40.66 -69.52 -24.50
N LEU A 27 -39.79 -70.50 -24.81
CA LEU A 27 -38.41 -70.49 -24.35
C LEU A 27 -37.63 -69.30 -24.94
N GLY A 28 -37.86 -69.00 -26.22
CA GLY A 28 -37.30 -67.83 -26.89
C GLY A 28 -37.81 -66.51 -26.32
N THR A 29 -39.10 -66.42 -25.99
CA THR A 29 -39.67 -65.20 -25.37
C THR A 29 -39.06 -64.94 -23.99
N ILE A 30 -38.94 -65.99 -23.17
CA ILE A 30 -38.32 -65.90 -21.83
C ILE A 30 -36.85 -65.46 -21.97
N LEU A 31 -36.08 -66.04 -22.89
CA LEU A 31 -34.69 -65.66 -23.14
C LEU A 31 -34.53 -64.19 -23.55
N VAL A 32 -35.40 -63.67 -24.43
CA VAL A 32 -35.40 -62.26 -24.83
C VAL A 32 -35.76 -61.35 -23.66
N VAL A 33 -36.80 -61.67 -22.89
CA VAL A 33 -37.20 -60.89 -21.70
C VAL A 33 -36.09 -60.89 -20.64
N THR A 34 -35.49 -62.04 -20.35
CA THR A 34 -34.35 -62.15 -19.41
C THR A 34 -33.14 -61.37 -19.92
N GLY A 35 -32.84 -61.40 -21.23
CA GLY A 35 -31.77 -60.61 -21.83
C GLY A 35 -32.01 -59.09 -21.72
N VAL A 36 -33.23 -58.62 -21.97
CA VAL A 36 -33.61 -57.20 -21.82
C VAL A 36 -33.54 -56.76 -20.35
N VAL A 37 -34.02 -57.59 -19.41
CA VAL A 37 -33.92 -57.31 -17.97
C VAL A 37 -32.45 -57.27 -17.52
N ALA A 38 -31.61 -58.20 -17.97
CA ALA A 38 -30.18 -58.20 -17.68
C ALA A 38 -29.49 -56.94 -18.22
N LEU A 39 -29.76 -56.54 -19.46
CA LEU A 39 -29.24 -55.30 -20.05
C LEU A 39 -29.69 -54.06 -19.28
N LEU A 40 -30.94 -53.99 -18.82
CA LEU A 40 -31.44 -52.91 -17.95
C LEU A 40 -30.71 -52.86 -16.61
N VAL A 41 -30.48 -54.02 -15.97
CA VAL A 41 -29.72 -54.09 -14.71
C VAL A 41 -28.26 -53.65 -14.91
N PHE A 42 -27.60 -54.08 -15.99
CA PHE A 42 -26.24 -53.61 -16.31
C PHE A 42 -26.19 -52.11 -16.63
N ALA A 43 -27.19 -51.57 -17.34
CA ALA A 43 -27.29 -50.14 -17.62
C ALA A 43 -27.50 -49.30 -16.34
N LEU A 44 -28.38 -49.76 -15.44
CA LEU A 44 -28.61 -49.12 -14.14
C LEU A 44 -27.36 -49.18 -13.24
N ALA A 45 -26.68 -50.32 -13.19
CA ALA A 45 -25.44 -50.47 -12.43
C ALA A 45 -24.33 -49.56 -12.99
N SER A 46 -24.14 -49.53 -14.31
CA SER A 46 -23.19 -48.64 -14.98
C SER A 46 -23.50 -47.15 -14.74
N SER A 47 -24.77 -46.76 -14.86
CA SER A 47 -25.22 -45.40 -14.57
C SER A 47 -24.97 -45.01 -13.11
N SER A 48 -25.25 -45.92 -12.17
CA SER A 48 -25.01 -45.70 -10.73
C SER A 48 -23.53 -45.52 -10.41
N VAL A 49 -22.65 -46.36 -10.98
CA VAL A 49 -21.19 -46.25 -10.82
C VAL A 49 -20.67 -44.95 -11.44
N THR A 50 -21.17 -44.57 -12.61
CA THR A 50 -20.81 -43.30 -13.26
C THR A 50 -21.26 -42.09 -12.41
N HIS A 51 -22.48 -42.12 -11.87
CA HIS A 51 -23.00 -41.09 -11.00
C HIS A 51 -22.19 -40.97 -9.70
N LEU A 52 -21.80 -42.09 -9.08
CA LEU A 52 -20.92 -42.10 -7.90
C LEU A 52 -19.55 -41.50 -8.22
N HIS A 53 -18.92 -41.87 -9.36
CA HIS A 53 -17.64 -41.28 -9.76
C HIS A 53 -17.74 -39.77 -10.05
N LEU A 54 -18.82 -39.31 -10.69
CA LEU A 54 -19.07 -37.88 -10.93
C LEU A 54 -19.32 -37.14 -9.61
N SER A 55 -20.13 -37.69 -8.72
CA SER A 55 -20.42 -37.13 -7.40
C SER A 55 -19.16 -37.01 -6.55
N HIS A 56 -18.37 -38.08 -6.42
CA HIS A 56 -17.08 -38.04 -5.71
C HIS A 56 -16.09 -37.05 -6.35
N ARG A 57 -16.00 -36.98 -7.68
CA ARG A 57 -15.15 -35.97 -8.35
C ARG A 57 -15.62 -34.54 -8.06
N SER A 58 -16.93 -34.28 -8.06
CA SER A 58 -17.50 -32.98 -7.72
C SER A 58 -17.25 -32.61 -6.26
N THR A 59 -17.41 -33.55 -5.31
CA THR A 59 -17.10 -33.32 -3.89
C THR A 59 -15.61 -33.03 -3.69
N ASN A 60 -14.74 -33.84 -4.29
CA ASN A 60 -13.28 -33.64 -4.19
C ASN A 60 -12.84 -32.32 -4.86
N ALA A 61 -13.49 -31.92 -5.97
CA ALA A 61 -13.24 -30.63 -6.61
C ALA A 61 -13.60 -29.46 -5.68
N GLN A 62 -14.74 -29.50 -4.99
CA GLN A 62 -15.11 -28.46 -4.02
C GLN A 62 -14.12 -28.37 -2.85
N VAL A 63 -13.66 -29.51 -2.33
CA VAL A 63 -12.65 -29.54 -1.25
C VAL A 63 -11.30 -28.99 -1.73
N ALA A 64 -10.87 -29.35 -2.95
CA ALA A 64 -9.66 -28.79 -3.56
C ALA A 64 -9.78 -27.27 -3.80
N GLU A 65 -10.95 -26.78 -4.21
CA GLU A 65 -11.22 -25.35 -4.43
C GLU A 65 -11.10 -24.56 -3.12
N THR A 66 -11.80 -24.99 -2.05
CA THR A 66 -11.70 -24.35 -0.72
C THR A 66 -10.28 -24.42 -0.13
N LEU A 67 -9.50 -25.46 -0.43
CA LEU A 67 -8.08 -25.54 -0.03
C LEU A 67 -7.18 -24.60 -0.83
N ALA A 68 -7.49 -24.34 -2.11
CA ALA A 68 -6.80 -23.33 -2.90
C ALA A 68 -7.10 -21.91 -2.37
N GLU A 69 -8.36 -21.60 -2.08
CA GLU A 69 -8.77 -20.33 -1.44
C GLU A 69 -8.08 -20.14 -0.08
N SER A 70 -8.04 -21.19 0.74
CA SER A 70 -7.36 -21.18 2.04
C SER A 70 -5.85 -20.92 1.91
N ALA A 71 -5.21 -21.49 0.88
CA ALA A 71 -3.79 -21.25 0.60
C ALA A 71 -3.51 -19.81 0.15
N ILE A 72 -4.43 -19.19 -0.60
CA ILE A 72 -4.38 -17.75 -0.93
C ILE A 72 -4.56 -16.92 0.35
N ALA A 73 -5.54 -17.22 1.19
CA ALA A 73 -5.80 -16.47 2.41
C ALA A 73 -4.61 -16.51 3.39
N ALA A 74 -4.01 -17.69 3.61
CA ALA A 74 -2.81 -17.84 4.44
C ALA A 74 -1.55 -17.26 3.78
N GLY A 75 -1.45 -17.28 2.44
CA GLY A 75 -0.40 -16.59 1.69
C GLY A 75 -0.49 -15.08 1.84
N LEU A 76 -1.70 -14.53 1.76
CA LEU A 76 -1.98 -13.11 2.02
C LEU A 76 -1.62 -12.76 3.46
N GLU A 77 -2.12 -13.51 4.45
CA GLU A 77 -1.80 -13.30 5.87
C GLU A 77 -0.30 -13.21 6.14
N LYS A 78 0.50 -14.12 5.56
CA LYS A 78 1.97 -14.06 5.67
C LYS A 78 2.56 -12.76 5.10
N VAL A 79 2.15 -12.36 3.90
CA VAL A 79 2.63 -11.09 3.29
C VAL A 79 2.15 -9.87 4.07
N LEU A 80 0.99 -9.95 4.73
CA LEU A 80 0.49 -8.89 5.62
C LEU A 80 1.27 -8.77 6.93
N GLN A 81 1.85 -9.86 7.43
CA GLN A 81 2.73 -9.88 8.60
C GLN A 81 4.19 -9.53 8.24
N GLU A 82 4.67 -9.99 7.08
CA GLU A 82 6.02 -9.79 6.57
C GLU A 82 5.97 -9.33 5.10
N PRO A 83 6.01 -8.01 4.82
CA PRO A 83 5.85 -7.49 3.45
C PRO A 83 6.92 -7.93 2.45
N GLU A 84 8.09 -8.38 2.94
CA GLU A 84 9.19 -8.95 2.16
C GLU A 84 8.99 -10.43 1.80
N PHE A 85 7.99 -11.10 2.37
CA PHE A 85 7.72 -12.52 2.12
C PHE A 85 7.46 -12.75 0.62
N GLY A 86 8.22 -13.65 0.01
CA GLY A 86 8.15 -13.92 -1.42
C GLY A 86 8.74 -12.85 -2.35
N VAL A 87 9.38 -11.78 -1.84
CA VAL A 87 10.12 -10.81 -2.67
C VAL A 87 11.44 -11.41 -3.17
N LEU A 88 12.08 -12.24 -2.33
CA LEU A 88 13.38 -12.88 -2.62
C LEU A 88 13.24 -14.32 -3.12
N GLU A 89 12.01 -14.81 -3.32
CA GLU A 89 11.66 -16.08 -3.96
C GLU A 89 12.40 -17.30 -3.36
N ARG A 90 12.59 -17.33 -2.04
CA ARG A 90 13.35 -18.36 -1.30
C ARG A 90 12.55 -19.66 -1.15
N GLU A 91 13.21 -20.78 -0.82
CA GLU A 91 12.52 -22.07 -0.57
C GLU A 91 11.55 -22.03 0.63
N GLU A 92 11.80 -21.12 1.57
CA GLU A 92 10.92 -20.85 2.73
C GLU A 92 9.71 -19.94 2.40
N ASP A 93 9.69 -19.28 1.23
CA ASP A 93 8.62 -18.38 0.77
C ASP A 93 7.41 -19.17 0.24
N ARG A 94 6.86 -20.04 1.09
CA ARG A 94 5.70 -20.89 0.78
C ARG A 94 4.73 -21.06 1.95
N VAL A 95 3.55 -21.55 1.60
CA VAL A 95 2.48 -21.97 2.49
C VAL A 95 2.09 -23.40 2.11
N ASP A 96 2.04 -24.28 3.11
CA ASP A 96 1.57 -25.65 3.00
C ASP A 96 0.49 -25.84 4.07
N LEU A 97 -0.75 -26.14 3.65
CA LEU A 97 -1.91 -26.35 4.50
C LEU A 97 -2.35 -27.82 4.43
N PRO A 98 -2.36 -28.58 5.54
CA PRO A 98 -2.93 -29.91 5.56
C PRO A 98 -4.46 -29.82 5.44
N GLY A 99 -5.05 -30.71 4.62
CA GLY A 99 -6.49 -30.92 4.60
C GLY A 99 -6.97 -31.79 5.76
N SER A 100 -8.25 -32.16 5.73
CA SER A 100 -8.86 -33.02 6.76
C SER A 100 -8.41 -34.49 6.69
N ASP A 101 -7.76 -34.89 5.59
CA ASP A 101 -7.12 -36.20 5.43
C ASP A 101 -5.74 -36.09 4.77
N ILE A 102 -4.97 -37.18 4.77
CA ILE A 102 -3.62 -37.24 4.18
C ILE A 102 -3.60 -37.12 2.64
N LYS A 103 -4.77 -37.06 2.00
CA LYS A 103 -4.95 -36.96 0.53
C LYS A 103 -5.52 -35.60 0.11
N SER A 104 -5.61 -34.66 1.05
CA SER A 104 -6.07 -33.31 0.83
C SER A 104 -5.04 -32.33 1.38
N LYS A 105 -4.70 -31.31 0.59
CA LYS A 105 -3.76 -30.25 0.97
C LYS A 105 -4.00 -28.99 0.14
N GLY A 106 -3.78 -27.83 0.72
CA GLY A 106 -3.61 -26.56 0.01
C GLY A 106 -2.14 -26.17 0.01
N PHE A 107 -1.65 -25.52 -1.05
CA PHE A 107 -0.30 -24.97 -1.06
C PHE A 107 -0.18 -23.75 -1.98
N LEU A 108 0.79 -22.90 -1.67
CA LEU A 108 1.16 -21.69 -2.40
C LEU A 108 2.68 -21.49 -2.25
N THR A 109 3.36 -21.04 -3.29
CA THR A 109 4.81 -20.80 -3.25
C THR A 109 5.17 -19.60 -4.13
N PHE A 110 6.13 -18.78 -3.69
CA PHE A 110 6.70 -17.70 -4.49
C PHE A 110 7.94 -18.15 -5.27
N ASN A 111 8.58 -19.25 -4.87
CA ASN A 111 9.76 -19.79 -5.53
C ASN A 111 9.41 -20.47 -6.87
N PRO A 112 9.95 -20.02 -8.02
CA PRO A 112 9.62 -20.61 -9.32
C PRO A 112 10.05 -22.08 -9.49
N ALA A 113 11.11 -22.52 -8.82
CA ALA A 113 11.62 -23.90 -8.91
C ALA A 113 10.80 -24.90 -8.08
N ASP A 114 10.34 -24.49 -6.89
CA ASP A 114 9.37 -25.25 -6.07
C ASP A 114 8.02 -25.34 -6.81
N ALA A 115 7.56 -24.24 -7.43
CA ALA A 115 6.36 -24.24 -8.27
C ALA A 115 6.49 -25.23 -9.44
N GLN A 116 7.61 -25.23 -10.16
CA GLN A 116 7.88 -26.17 -11.26
C GLN A 116 7.90 -27.63 -10.77
N THR A 117 8.55 -27.89 -9.62
CA THR A 117 8.62 -29.22 -8.99
C THR A 117 7.22 -29.73 -8.59
N ARG A 118 6.36 -28.83 -8.10
CA ARG A 118 4.97 -29.11 -7.69
C ARG A 118 3.96 -29.01 -8.85
N GLN A 119 4.40 -28.80 -10.09
CA GLN A 119 3.57 -28.63 -11.28
C GLN A 119 2.50 -27.53 -11.16
N THR A 120 2.85 -26.42 -10.48
CA THR A 120 1.99 -25.26 -10.29
C THR A 120 2.62 -23.95 -10.77
N PHE A 121 1.85 -22.87 -10.69
CA PHE A 121 2.31 -21.51 -10.95
C PHE A 121 2.81 -20.88 -9.64
N HIS A 122 3.84 -20.03 -9.72
CA HIS A 122 4.32 -19.30 -8.55
C HIS A 122 3.53 -18.01 -8.31
N SER A 123 3.46 -17.61 -7.06
CA SER A 123 2.99 -16.29 -6.61
C SER A 123 4.08 -15.24 -6.85
N THR A 124 3.71 -13.96 -6.92
CA THR A 124 4.63 -12.86 -7.21
C THR A 124 4.31 -11.67 -6.31
N ASN A 125 5.26 -11.28 -5.46
CA ASN A 125 5.16 -10.08 -4.64
C ASN A 125 5.73 -8.87 -5.41
N ASN A 126 4.88 -7.90 -5.74
CA ASN A 126 5.26 -6.63 -6.36
C ASN A 126 4.73 -5.43 -5.54
N LEU A 127 4.59 -5.58 -4.23
CA LEU A 127 4.04 -4.56 -3.34
C LEU A 127 4.92 -3.32 -3.24
N LYS A 128 6.23 -3.48 -3.37
CA LYS A 128 7.23 -2.41 -3.38
C LYS A 128 7.79 -2.07 -4.77
N GLY A 129 7.19 -2.61 -5.83
CA GLY A 129 7.62 -2.32 -7.19
C GLY A 129 6.86 -1.13 -7.79
N ASP A 130 7.59 -0.12 -8.24
CA ASP A 130 7.03 1.07 -8.92
C ASP A 130 6.72 0.82 -10.42
N SER A 131 6.92 -0.41 -10.90
CA SER A 131 6.57 -0.83 -12.26
C SER A 131 5.97 -2.24 -12.27
N SER A 132 5.32 -2.62 -13.38
CA SER A 132 4.74 -3.96 -13.52
C SER A 132 5.82 -5.03 -13.68
N ARG A 133 5.70 -6.12 -12.92
CA ARG A 133 6.55 -7.31 -13.05
C ARG A 133 5.83 -8.39 -13.84
N SER A 134 6.59 -9.25 -14.54
CA SER A 134 6.04 -10.53 -14.99
C SER A 134 6.00 -11.49 -13.80
N GLY A 135 4.81 -11.99 -13.48
CA GLY A 135 4.61 -13.18 -12.68
C GLY A 135 4.57 -14.44 -13.55
N SER A 136 4.09 -15.52 -12.94
CA SER A 136 4.00 -16.84 -13.56
C SER A 136 3.14 -16.85 -14.84
N ASP A 137 3.51 -17.70 -15.80
CA ASP A 137 2.84 -17.84 -17.12
C ASP A 137 2.74 -16.53 -17.94
N GLY A 138 3.64 -15.57 -17.69
CA GLY A 138 3.61 -14.26 -18.36
C GLY A 138 2.52 -13.32 -17.84
N ARG A 139 1.90 -13.63 -16.69
CA ARG A 139 0.95 -12.75 -16.01
C ARG A 139 1.60 -11.40 -15.72
N VAL A 140 1.02 -10.31 -16.23
CA VAL A 140 1.41 -8.96 -15.80
C VAL A 140 0.89 -8.72 -14.37
N VAL A 141 1.80 -8.43 -13.45
CA VAL A 141 1.52 -8.09 -12.05
C VAL A 141 1.80 -6.59 -11.89
N PRO A 142 0.76 -5.73 -11.75
CA PRO A 142 0.93 -4.28 -11.66
C PRO A 142 1.85 -3.82 -10.52
N ALA A 143 2.30 -2.57 -10.59
CA ALA A 143 2.95 -1.88 -9.48
C ALA A 143 2.06 -1.89 -8.22
N ASN A 144 2.65 -1.88 -7.02
CA ASN A 144 1.93 -1.90 -5.74
C ASN A 144 0.88 -3.05 -5.65
N SER A 145 1.22 -4.25 -6.12
CA SER A 145 0.29 -5.38 -6.13
C SER A 145 0.94 -6.73 -5.77
N LEU A 146 0.11 -7.67 -5.34
CA LEU A 146 0.48 -9.00 -4.92
C LEU A 146 -0.35 -10.02 -5.71
N HIS A 147 0.33 -10.87 -6.48
CA HIS A 147 -0.30 -11.96 -7.21
C HIS A 147 -0.11 -13.26 -6.44
N LEU A 148 -1.21 -13.87 -5.99
CA LEU A 148 -1.21 -15.13 -5.24
C LEU A 148 -1.83 -16.25 -6.07
N VAL A 149 -1.15 -17.39 -6.15
CA VAL A 149 -1.65 -18.61 -6.79
C VAL A 149 -1.78 -19.71 -5.73
N GLY A 150 -3.00 -20.00 -5.32
CA GLY A 150 -3.32 -21.13 -4.46
C GLY A 150 -3.57 -22.39 -5.28
N THR A 151 -3.04 -23.52 -4.82
CA THR A 151 -3.32 -24.84 -5.39
C THR A 151 -3.86 -25.75 -4.32
N GLY A 152 -5.06 -26.31 -4.52
CA GLY A 152 -5.61 -27.35 -3.67
C GLY A 152 -5.61 -28.69 -4.40
N GLU A 153 -5.24 -29.74 -3.69
CA GLU A 153 -5.32 -31.13 -4.12
C GLU A 153 -6.27 -31.88 -3.18
N CYS A 154 -7.19 -32.67 -3.73
CA CYS A 154 -8.01 -33.62 -2.98
C CYS A 154 -8.21 -34.91 -3.78
N ASN A 155 -7.66 -36.03 -3.29
CA ASN A 155 -7.84 -37.36 -3.88
C ASN A 155 -7.54 -37.42 -5.41
N GLY A 156 -6.51 -36.70 -5.86
CA GLY A 156 -6.10 -36.62 -7.26
C GLY A 156 -6.89 -35.64 -8.13
N VAL A 157 -7.79 -34.84 -7.55
CA VAL A 157 -8.36 -33.64 -8.19
C VAL A 157 -7.54 -32.44 -7.74
N ASN A 158 -7.01 -31.68 -8.70
CA ASN A 158 -6.29 -30.43 -8.46
C ASN A 158 -7.13 -29.23 -8.91
N LYS A 159 -7.18 -28.19 -8.09
CA LYS A 159 -7.79 -26.89 -8.37
C LYS A 159 -6.75 -25.80 -8.18
N LYS A 160 -6.70 -24.83 -9.10
CA LYS A 160 -5.80 -23.68 -9.04
C LYS A 160 -6.62 -22.41 -9.09
N ILE A 161 -6.34 -21.49 -8.19
CA ILE A 161 -6.99 -20.19 -8.11
C ILE A 161 -5.88 -19.13 -8.14
N GLU A 162 -6.05 -18.12 -8.98
CA GLU A 162 -5.25 -16.89 -8.95
C GLU A 162 -6.07 -15.77 -8.28
N ALA A 163 -5.37 -14.97 -7.49
CA ALA A 163 -5.88 -13.71 -6.97
C ALA A 163 -4.83 -12.61 -7.18
N ILE A 164 -5.26 -11.43 -7.62
CA ILE A 164 -4.42 -10.23 -7.62
C ILE A 164 -5.00 -9.26 -6.60
N PHE A 165 -4.18 -8.91 -5.61
CA PHE A 165 -4.47 -7.92 -4.60
C PHE A 165 -3.70 -6.65 -4.93
N HIS A 166 -4.40 -5.53 -5.07
CA HIS A 166 -3.76 -4.21 -5.07
C HIS A 166 -3.70 -3.71 -3.63
N VAL A 167 -2.56 -3.13 -3.27
CA VAL A 167 -2.36 -2.47 -1.99
C VAL A 167 -2.02 -1.01 -2.33
N PRO A 168 -3.03 -0.13 -2.46
CA PRO A 168 -2.77 1.29 -2.63
C PRO A 168 -1.94 1.78 -1.43
N LYS A 169 -0.97 2.67 -1.68
CA LYS A 169 -0.13 3.25 -0.61
C LYS A 169 -1.03 3.83 0.48
N PHE A 170 -2.08 4.57 0.11
CA PHE A 170 -3.16 4.92 1.04
C PHE A 170 -4.55 4.61 0.44
N PRO A 171 -5.47 3.94 1.15
CA PRO A 171 -6.67 3.34 0.53
C PRO A 171 -7.85 4.29 0.31
N PHE A 172 -7.72 5.58 0.62
CA PHE A 172 -8.76 6.60 0.43
C PHE A 172 -8.18 7.86 -0.23
N VAL A 173 -8.92 8.48 -1.12
CA VAL A 173 -8.60 9.84 -1.61
C VAL A 173 -8.75 10.85 -0.47
N ILE A 174 -9.80 10.66 0.32
CA ILE A 174 -10.23 11.54 1.42
C ILE A 174 -10.53 10.69 2.64
N ALA A 175 -9.99 11.06 3.80
CA ALA A 175 -10.40 10.49 5.08
C ALA A 175 -10.58 11.59 6.15
N ALA A 176 -11.74 11.58 6.81
CA ALA A 176 -12.11 12.55 7.85
C ALA A 176 -12.36 11.87 9.21
N GLY A 177 -11.72 12.38 10.26
CA GLY A 177 -11.94 11.97 11.65
C GLY A 177 -13.34 12.33 12.13
N GLY A 178 -13.83 13.50 11.69
CA GLY A 178 -15.17 13.99 11.90
C GLY A 178 -15.98 13.99 10.61
N ARG A 179 -16.83 15.00 10.43
CA ARG A 179 -17.83 15.06 9.35
C ARG A 179 -17.17 15.40 8.01
N PHE A 180 -17.66 14.80 6.93
CA PHE A 180 -17.29 15.16 5.56
C PHE A 180 -18.50 15.75 4.81
N THR A 181 -18.34 16.88 4.13
CA THR A 181 -19.40 17.52 3.34
C THR A 181 -18.86 18.08 2.03
N THR A 182 -19.65 17.97 0.96
CA THR A 182 -19.37 18.60 -0.34
C THR A 182 -20.43 19.63 -0.71
N ASP A 183 -20.00 20.76 -1.25
CA ASP A 183 -20.83 21.85 -1.78
C ASP A 183 -20.41 22.20 -3.22
N GLY A 184 -21.34 22.68 -4.05
CA GLY A 184 -21.07 22.97 -5.45
C GLY A 184 -20.59 21.76 -6.27
N GLU A 185 -19.87 22.02 -7.37
CA GLU A 185 -19.38 20.97 -8.28
C GLU A 185 -18.17 20.24 -7.67
N THR A 186 -18.33 18.98 -7.27
CA THR A 186 -17.26 18.21 -6.61
C THR A 186 -17.02 16.86 -7.29
N VAL A 187 -15.77 16.57 -7.68
CA VAL A 187 -15.39 15.29 -8.29
C VAL A 187 -14.31 14.61 -7.47
N ILE A 188 -14.52 13.35 -7.11
CA ILE A 188 -13.59 12.56 -6.29
C ILE A 188 -13.29 11.25 -7.01
N GLY A 189 -12.00 10.98 -7.25
CA GLY A 189 -11.56 9.82 -8.02
C GLY A 189 -10.08 9.50 -7.87
N SER A 190 -9.56 8.69 -8.79
CA SER A 190 -8.16 8.30 -8.86
C SER A 190 -7.66 8.38 -10.31
N ILE A 191 -6.36 8.60 -10.48
CA ILE A 191 -5.65 8.63 -11.76
C ILE A 191 -4.37 7.79 -11.65
N GLU A 192 -3.97 7.18 -12.76
CA GLU A 192 -2.74 6.37 -12.81
C GLU A 192 -1.51 7.28 -12.81
N SER A 193 -1.47 8.29 -13.69
CA SER A 193 -0.41 9.29 -13.78
C SER A 193 -0.97 10.71 -13.82
N VAL A 194 -0.31 11.64 -13.12
CA VAL A 194 -0.64 13.07 -13.16
C VAL A 194 -0.40 13.65 -14.55
N ASP A 195 0.71 13.27 -15.19
CA ASP A 195 1.13 13.80 -16.48
C ASP A 195 0.19 13.37 -17.60
N GLU A 196 -0.25 12.11 -17.60
CA GLU A 196 -1.23 11.60 -18.56
C GLU A 196 -2.60 12.24 -18.38
N TRP A 197 -3.05 12.42 -17.13
CA TRP A 197 -4.31 13.10 -16.84
C TRP A 197 -4.28 14.57 -17.27
N LEU A 198 -3.18 15.28 -17.04
CA LEU A 198 -2.97 16.64 -17.55
C LEU A 198 -2.97 16.68 -19.09
N ALA A 199 -2.24 15.75 -19.74
CA ALA A 199 -2.18 15.64 -21.19
C ALA A 199 -3.54 15.29 -21.83
N SER A 200 -4.43 14.59 -21.11
CA SER A 200 -5.81 14.31 -21.56
C SER A 200 -6.68 15.56 -21.69
N GLY A 201 -6.25 16.69 -21.12
CA GLY A 201 -7.07 17.89 -20.92
C GLY A 201 -7.93 17.83 -19.66
N GLN A 202 -7.45 17.15 -18.60
CA GLN A 202 -8.13 17.01 -17.30
C GLN A 202 -9.51 16.35 -17.40
N LYS A 203 -9.67 15.37 -18.30
CA LYS A 203 -10.95 14.69 -18.50
C LYS A 203 -11.35 13.90 -17.25
N SER A 204 -12.63 13.97 -16.93
CA SER A 204 -13.19 13.43 -15.69
C SER A 204 -13.76 12.02 -15.83
N ASP A 205 -13.87 11.52 -17.05
CA ASP A 205 -14.73 10.37 -17.37
C ASP A 205 -13.95 9.04 -17.37
N ASP A 206 -12.62 9.11 -17.49
CA ASP A 206 -11.68 7.99 -17.44
C ASP A 206 -11.04 7.85 -16.04
N LEU A 207 -11.71 8.33 -14.98
CA LEU A 207 -11.19 8.29 -13.61
C LEU A 207 -11.36 6.90 -12.98
N GLN A 208 -10.26 6.39 -12.40
CA GLN A 208 -10.25 5.17 -11.60
C GLN A 208 -11.01 5.37 -10.26
N PRO A 209 -11.40 4.29 -9.55
CA PRO A 209 -12.13 4.39 -8.28
C PRO A 209 -11.38 5.18 -7.20
N GLY A 210 -11.99 6.26 -6.73
CA GLY A 210 -11.53 7.04 -5.58
C GLY A 210 -12.44 6.84 -4.38
N HIS A 211 -11.91 6.24 -3.31
CA HIS A 211 -12.65 5.97 -2.09
C HIS A 211 -12.65 7.13 -1.10
N VAL A 212 -13.70 7.26 -0.28
CA VAL A 212 -13.79 8.24 0.82
C VAL A 212 -14.20 7.62 2.15
N ALA A 213 -13.71 8.18 3.25
CA ALA A 213 -14.01 7.72 4.61
C ALA A 213 -14.39 8.86 5.58
N SER A 214 -15.35 8.60 6.48
CA SER A 214 -15.61 9.43 7.67
C SER A 214 -15.76 8.57 8.93
N ASN A 215 -15.14 9.02 10.02
CA ASN A 215 -15.22 8.42 11.36
C ASN A 215 -16.24 9.09 12.30
N SER A 216 -16.95 10.12 11.83
CA SER A 216 -18.05 10.74 12.58
C SER A 216 -19.16 9.73 12.88
N GLU A 217 -19.74 9.81 14.08
CA GLU A 217 -20.90 9.01 14.51
C GLU A 217 -22.25 9.62 14.05
N ALA A 218 -22.25 10.80 13.44
CA ALA A 218 -23.47 11.53 13.11
C ALA A 218 -24.30 10.83 12.02
N ASN A 219 -25.62 11.05 12.02
CA ASN A 219 -26.52 10.54 10.96
C ASN A 219 -26.17 11.10 9.57
N ASP A 220 -25.48 12.24 9.54
CA ASP A 220 -25.01 13.00 8.38
C ASP A 220 -23.47 13.08 8.37
N ALA A 221 -22.80 12.01 8.81
CA ALA A 221 -21.34 11.89 8.87
C ALA A 221 -20.66 12.13 7.51
N ILE A 222 -21.29 11.71 6.41
CA ILE A 222 -20.98 12.16 5.05
C ILE A 222 -22.23 12.80 4.45
N VAL A 223 -22.10 14.00 3.87
CA VAL A 223 -23.14 14.63 3.05
C VAL A 223 -22.56 14.97 1.67
N PHE A 224 -23.15 14.38 0.63
CA PHE A 224 -22.80 14.72 -0.75
C PHE A 224 -23.81 15.69 -1.35
N GLY A 225 -23.36 16.90 -1.69
CA GLY A 225 -24.17 17.92 -2.37
C GLY A 225 -24.55 17.53 -3.81
N PRO A 226 -25.55 18.21 -4.42
CA PRO A 226 -26.24 17.74 -5.64
C PRO A 226 -25.38 17.58 -6.89
N LEU A 227 -24.20 18.19 -6.94
CA LEU A 227 -23.26 18.14 -8.07
C LEU A 227 -21.98 17.36 -7.72
N THR A 228 -22.10 16.39 -6.81
CA THR A 228 -20.97 15.55 -6.37
C THR A 228 -20.92 14.24 -7.16
N ARG A 229 -19.73 13.86 -7.64
CA ARG A 229 -19.45 12.54 -8.21
C ARG A 229 -18.25 11.87 -7.53
N VAL A 230 -18.47 10.70 -6.95
CA VAL A 230 -17.44 9.84 -6.36
C VAL A 230 -17.31 8.57 -7.20
N THR A 231 -16.11 8.25 -7.70
CA THR A 231 -15.91 7.09 -8.60
C THR A 231 -15.69 5.77 -7.85
N GLY A 232 -15.40 5.81 -6.55
CA GLY A 232 -15.27 4.62 -5.69
C GLY A 232 -16.26 4.61 -4.52
N ASP A 233 -16.01 3.73 -3.56
CA ASP A 233 -16.81 3.56 -2.33
C ASP A 233 -16.85 4.79 -1.40
N ALA A 234 -17.94 4.93 -0.65
CA ALA A 234 -18.09 5.86 0.46
C ALA A 234 -18.36 5.12 1.77
N LYS A 235 -17.41 5.17 2.72
CA LYS A 235 -17.50 4.50 4.04
C LYS A 235 -17.73 5.52 5.15
N ALA A 236 -18.74 5.34 5.98
CA ALA A 236 -18.95 6.16 7.16
C ALA A 236 -19.22 5.32 8.42
N ARG A 237 -18.69 5.77 9.55
CA ARG A 237 -19.04 5.21 10.87
C ARG A 237 -20.46 5.59 11.31
N GLY A 238 -20.92 6.77 10.89
CA GLY A 238 -22.31 7.21 10.98
C GLY A 238 -23.06 7.02 9.66
N GLY A 239 -24.03 7.89 9.37
CA GLY A 239 -24.80 7.83 8.13
C GLY A 239 -24.14 8.54 6.93
N VAL A 240 -24.66 8.24 5.73
CA VAL A 240 -24.25 8.86 4.46
C VAL A 240 -25.50 9.41 3.77
N GLU A 241 -25.54 10.73 3.55
CA GLU A 241 -26.61 11.42 2.83
C GLU A 241 -26.16 11.75 1.40
N LEU A 242 -26.95 11.32 0.41
CA LEU A 242 -26.80 11.75 -0.98
C LEU A 242 -27.94 12.70 -1.32
N GLN A 243 -27.63 13.97 -1.57
CA GLN A 243 -28.63 14.91 -2.05
C GLN A 243 -28.97 14.63 -3.52
N SER A 244 -30.17 15.01 -3.96
CA SER A 244 -30.69 14.70 -5.30
C SER A 244 -29.77 15.20 -6.42
N GLY A 245 -29.05 14.29 -7.07
CA GLY A 245 -28.07 14.55 -8.12
C GLY A 245 -26.67 14.02 -7.80
N ALA A 246 -26.33 13.89 -6.52
CA ALA A 246 -25.10 13.28 -6.07
C ALA A 246 -25.00 11.81 -6.54
N THR A 247 -23.82 11.41 -7.00
CA THR A 247 -23.56 10.06 -7.54
C THR A 247 -22.33 9.45 -6.86
N VAL A 248 -22.50 8.25 -6.30
CA VAL A 248 -21.40 7.39 -5.85
C VAL A 248 -21.42 6.14 -6.73
N MET A 249 -20.31 5.83 -7.39
CA MET A 249 -20.22 4.71 -8.34
C MET A 249 -19.82 3.39 -7.67
N GLY A 250 -19.13 3.45 -6.52
CA GLY A 250 -18.82 2.29 -5.68
C GLY A 250 -19.87 2.01 -4.60
N GLU A 251 -19.50 1.24 -3.59
CA GLU A 251 -20.40 0.85 -2.51
C GLU A 251 -20.55 1.96 -1.45
N ILE A 252 -21.78 2.20 -0.99
CA ILE A 252 -22.06 3.12 0.13
C ILE A 252 -22.22 2.28 1.41
N ARG A 253 -21.30 2.46 2.36
CA ARG A 253 -21.22 1.70 3.63
C ARG A 253 -21.42 2.63 4.84
N PRO A 254 -22.67 2.96 5.22
CA PRO A 254 -22.98 3.66 6.46
C PRO A 254 -22.91 2.70 7.66
N ASN A 255 -22.76 3.23 8.87
CA ASN A 255 -22.67 2.47 10.13
C ASN A 255 -21.55 1.42 10.14
N ALA A 256 -20.47 1.67 9.39
CA ALA A 256 -19.33 0.77 9.27
C ALA A 256 -18.38 0.88 10.49
N SER A 257 -17.42 -0.06 10.59
CA SER A 257 -16.27 0.13 11.47
C SER A 257 -15.54 1.45 11.13
N PRO A 258 -14.88 2.12 12.09
CA PRO A 258 -14.02 3.26 11.77
C PRO A 258 -12.97 2.87 10.71
N ALA A 259 -12.55 3.83 9.88
CA ALA A 259 -11.34 3.74 9.09
C ALA A 259 -10.12 4.09 9.97
N GLU A 260 -8.98 3.47 9.71
CA GLU A 260 -7.71 3.94 10.27
C GLU A 260 -7.34 5.28 9.61
N ILE A 261 -7.16 6.32 10.42
CA ILE A 261 -6.70 7.64 9.98
C ILE A 261 -5.48 7.97 10.83
N PRO A 262 -4.30 8.23 10.23
CA PRO A 262 -3.09 8.52 10.98
C PRO A 262 -3.24 9.80 11.79
N SER A 263 -2.61 9.83 12.97
CA SER A 263 -2.55 11.00 13.85
C SER A 263 -1.11 11.48 13.92
N TYR A 264 -0.80 12.61 13.29
CA TYR A 264 0.53 13.24 13.34
C TYR A 264 0.56 14.38 14.34
N SER A 265 1.52 14.38 15.27
CA SER A 265 1.90 15.58 16.01
C SER A 265 2.91 16.34 15.15
N VAL A 266 2.55 17.54 14.67
CA VAL A 266 3.48 18.36 13.86
C VAL A 266 4.68 18.77 14.72
N LYS A 267 4.48 18.91 16.04
CA LYS A 267 5.55 19.24 17.01
C LYS A 267 6.66 18.19 17.03
N ASP A 268 6.38 16.95 16.65
CA ASP A 268 7.38 15.88 16.59
C ASP A 268 8.41 16.15 15.48
N PHE A 269 8.05 16.98 14.50
CA PHE A 269 8.89 17.41 13.38
C PHE A 269 9.56 18.79 13.60
N ASP A 270 9.48 19.42 14.78
CA ASP A 270 10.18 20.68 15.03
C ASP A 270 11.69 20.47 14.83
N PRO A 271 12.35 21.19 13.89
CA PRO A 271 13.77 20.97 13.60
C PRO A 271 14.67 21.30 14.79
N LEU A 272 14.30 22.24 15.66
CA LEU A 272 15.05 22.53 16.89
C LEU A 272 14.80 21.48 17.98
N TYR A 273 13.58 20.95 18.10
CA TYR A 273 13.33 19.84 19.02
C TYR A 273 14.07 18.59 18.55
N THR A 274 13.96 18.23 17.28
CA THR A 274 14.62 17.07 16.65
C THR A 274 16.14 17.19 16.56
N GLY A 275 16.70 18.35 16.94
CA GLY A 275 18.14 18.58 17.04
C GLY A 275 18.84 18.74 15.70
N ARG A 276 18.09 19.03 14.63
CA ARG A 276 18.65 19.19 13.28
C ARG A 276 19.63 20.35 13.25
N LEU A 277 20.69 20.14 12.48
CA LEU A 277 21.59 21.20 12.08
C LEU A 277 21.15 21.83 10.76
N ASP A 278 21.76 22.98 10.44
CA ASP A 278 21.51 23.78 9.25
C ASP A 278 20.05 24.28 9.12
N VAL A 279 19.42 24.54 10.27
CA VAL A 279 18.08 25.13 10.38
C VAL A 279 18.14 26.66 10.23
N SER A 280 17.70 27.17 9.09
CA SER A 280 17.56 28.61 8.84
C SER A 280 16.40 29.20 9.64
N THR A 281 16.64 30.18 10.51
CA THR A 281 15.59 30.78 11.36
C THR A 281 15.06 32.09 10.77
N LEU A 282 13.77 32.13 10.49
CA LEU A 282 13.05 33.32 10.02
C LEU A 282 12.74 34.28 11.19
N ASN A 283 13.47 35.39 11.22
CA ASN A 283 13.25 36.49 12.18
C ASN A 283 12.13 37.45 11.75
N GLN A 284 11.68 37.37 10.50
CA GLN A 284 10.60 38.21 9.95
C GLN A 284 9.28 37.45 9.94
N SER A 285 8.20 38.10 10.37
CA SER A 285 6.83 37.56 10.31
C SER A 285 6.12 37.80 8.98
N ASN A 286 6.72 38.58 8.08
CA ASN A 286 6.17 38.92 6.77
C ASN A 286 7.25 38.74 5.71
N LEU A 287 6.98 37.91 4.70
CA LEU A 287 7.85 37.67 3.55
C LEU A 287 7.13 38.01 2.24
N THR A 288 7.91 38.28 1.18
CA THR A 288 7.39 38.53 -0.16
C THR A 288 8.07 37.58 -1.15
N ARG A 289 7.32 36.62 -1.66
CA ARG A 289 7.75 35.57 -2.60
C ARG A 289 9.11 34.94 -2.25
N PRO A 290 9.28 34.37 -1.04
CA PRO A 290 10.49 33.69 -0.64
C PRO A 290 10.68 32.40 -1.45
N ASN A 291 11.95 32.07 -1.72
CA ASN A 291 12.37 30.70 -2.03
C ASN A 291 12.98 30.10 -0.76
N LEU A 292 12.58 28.88 -0.38
CA LEU A 292 13.05 28.20 0.83
C LEU A 292 13.66 26.85 0.46
N GLU A 293 14.91 26.65 0.87
CA GLU A 293 15.71 25.43 0.70
C GLU A 293 16.08 24.86 2.07
N GLY A 294 16.17 23.53 2.19
CA GLY A 294 16.53 22.86 3.44
C GLY A 294 15.55 23.11 4.59
N TRP A 295 16.00 23.02 5.83
CA TRP A 295 15.13 23.25 7.00
C TRP A 295 15.03 24.74 7.34
N VAL A 296 13.81 25.28 7.29
CA VAL A 296 13.50 26.67 7.61
C VAL A 296 12.50 26.72 8.76
N ARG A 297 12.82 27.43 9.85
CA ARG A 297 11.96 27.54 11.04
C ARG A 297 11.52 28.97 11.31
N ARG A 298 10.23 29.16 11.61
CA ARG A 298 9.66 30.39 12.18
C ARG A 298 9.14 30.13 13.59
N ASP A 299 9.44 31.01 14.54
CA ASP A 299 8.83 31.01 15.88
C ASP A 299 7.73 32.08 16.03
N GLY A 300 6.47 31.65 16.14
CA GLY A 300 5.29 32.49 15.99
C GLY A 300 4.83 32.62 14.53
N ASP A 301 3.80 33.44 14.30
CA ASP A 301 3.09 33.49 13.01
C ASP A 301 3.94 33.97 11.82
N LEU A 302 3.59 33.48 10.63
CA LEU A 302 4.19 33.82 9.34
C LEU A 302 3.14 34.19 8.30
N PHE A 303 3.31 35.34 7.68
CA PHE A 303 2.59 35.77 6.48
C PHE A 303 3.54 35.77 5.28
N VAL A 304 3.13 35.15 4.18
CA VAL A 304 3.85 35.14 2.91
C VAL A 304 2.98 35.77 1.84
N SER A 305 3.41 36.91 1.32
CA SER A 305 2.77 37.61 0.21
C SER A 305 3.38 37.21 -1.13
N GLN A 306 2.54 37.16 -2.18
CA GLN A 306 2.92 36.82 -3.56
C GLN A 306 3.51 35.40 -3.76
N GLY A 307 3.03 34.43 -2.98
CA GLY A 307 3.32 33.00 -3.12
C GLY A 307 4.53 32.52 -2.32
N LEU A 308 4.62 31.21 -2.10
CA LEU A 308 5.73 30.54 -1.41
C LEU A 308 6.35 29.51 -2.36
N HIS A 309 7.67 29.60 -2.59
CA HIS A 309 8.41 28.58 -3.33
C HIS A 309 9.25 27.72 -2.37
N LEU A 310 9.18 26.41 -2.55
CA LEU A 310 9.99 25.41 -1.84
C LEU A 310 10.92 24.74 -2.85
N ASP A 311 12.20 24.66 -2.52
CA ASP A 311 13.25 24.02 -3.31
C ASP A 311 13.91 22.94 -2.46
N ASN A 312 13.25 21.78 -2.41
CA ASN A 312 13.45 20.73 -1.39
C ASN A 312 13.40 21.29 0.05
N GLY A 313 12.57 22.31 0.26
CA GLY A 313 12.49 23.07 1.51
C GLY A 313 11.46 22.49 2.49
N VAL A 314 11.83 22.42 3.77
CA VAL A 314 10.91 22.12 4.88
C VAL A 314 10.69 23.37 5.73
N LEU A 315 9.52 23.99 5.60
CA LEU A 315 9.10 25.15 6.38
C LEU A 315 8.35 24.69 7.63
N TYR A 316 8.97 24.85 8.80
CA TYR A 316 8.33 24.68 10.10
C TYR A 316 7.89 26.01 10.70
N VAL A 317 6.61 26.14 11.07
CA VAL A 317 6.02 27.33 11.69
C VAL A 317 5.44 26.98 13.05
N ASN A 318 6.08 27.47 14.12
CA ASN A 318 5.56 27.39 15.48
C ASN A 318 4.51 28.49 15.73
N GLY A 319 3.40 28.44 14.99
CA GLY A 319 2.35 29.45 14.96
C GLY A 319 1.41 29.22 13.78
N ASN A 320 0.68 30.26 13.36
CA ASN A 320 -0.15 30.22 12.17
C ASN A 320 0.66 30.58 10.91
N LEU A 321 0.29 29.97 9.78
CA LEU A 321 0.82 30.30 8.46
C LEU A 321 -0.29 30.82 7.55
N THR A 322 -0.05 31.95 6.90
CA THR A 322 -0.90 32.44 5.80
C THR A 322 -0.06 32.71 4.56
N VAL A 323 -0.39 32.07 3.45
CA VAL A 323 0.24 32.25 2.13
C VAL A 323 -0.78 32.83 1.16
N SER A 324 -0.44 33.95 0.52
CA SER A 324 -1.25 34.56 -0.54
C SER A 324 -0.47 34.57 -1.85
N GLY A 325 -0.95 33.83 -2.85
CA GLY A 325 -0.29 33.62 -4.14
C GLY A 325 0.10 32.17 -4.44
N GLY A 326 -0.46 31.18 -3.72
CA GLY A 326 -0.19 29.75 -3.92
C GLY A 326 1.14 29.26 -3.32
N VAL A 327 1.38 27.96 -3.47
CA VAL A 327 2.62 27.25 -3.11
C VAL A 327 3.15 26.54 -4.36
N THR A 328 4.46 26.58 -4.59
CA THR A 328 5.12 25.98 -5.77
C THR A 328 6.46 25.33 -5.42
N GLY A 329 6.92 24.41 -6.27
CA GLY A 329 8.12 23.59 -6.06
C GLY A 329 7.87 22.38 -5.17
N THR A 330 8.96 21.85 -4.61
CA THR A 330 8.98 20.57 -3.88
C THR A 330 9.39 20.80 -2.44
N GLY A 331 8.61 20.28 -1.48
CA GLY A 331 8.89 20.56 -0.07
C GLY A 331 7.77 20.21 0.91
N ALA A 332 7.98 20.51 2.19
CA ALA A 332 7.00 20.29 3.24
C ALA A 332 6.72 21.58 4.03
N ILE A 333 5.46 21.75 4.44
CA ILE A 333 4.97 22.86 5.25
C ILE A 333 4.35 22.28 6.52
N LEU A 334 4.94 22.60 7.66
CA LEU A 334 4.64 22.01 8.97
C LEU A 334 4.22 23.13 9.92
N VAL A 335 2.95 23.17 10.34
CA VAL A 335 2.34 24.30 11.06
C VAL A 335 1.73 23.85 12.39
N THR A 336 2.10 24.47 13.51
CA THR A 336 1.54 24.13 14.84
C THR A 336 0.23 24.86 15.18
N GLY A 337 -0.16 25.83 14.35
CA GLY A 337 -1.48 26.47 14.35
C GLY A 337 -2.27 26.15 13.08
N THR A 338 -3.00 27.15 12.57
CA THR A 338 -3.75 27.05 11.31
C THR A 338 -2.85 27.34 10.10
N ALA A 339 -2.98 26.53 9.04
CA ALA A 339 -2.38 26.80 7.74
C ALA A 339 -3.45 27.31 6.75
N SER A 340 -3.23 28.49 6.16
CA SER A 340 -4.13 29.09 5.17
C SER A 340 -3.39 29.41 3.88
N VAL A 341 -3.76 28.77 2.78
CA VAL A 341 -3.16 28.98 1.45
C VAL A 341 -4.23 29.52 0.49
N THR A 342 -3.93 30.64 -0.16
CA THR A 342 -4.86 31.33 -1.06
C THR A 342 -4.20 31.69 -2.39
N GLY A 343 -4.98 31.68 -3.46
CA GLY A 343 -4.56 32.14 -4.79
C GLY A 343 -4.13 31.01 -5.73
N LYS A 344 -3.42 31.37 -6.80
CA LYS A 344 -3.04 30.45 -7.88
C LYS A 344 -1.74 29.71 -7.55
N SER A 345 -1.82 28.44 -7.19
CA SER A 345 -0.68 27.52 -7.31
C SER A 345 -0.51 27.13 -8.79
N SER A 346 0.69 27.25 -9.34
CA SER A 346 0.93 27.01 -10.77
C SER A 346 1.09 25.53 -11.10
N PHE A 347 0.67 25.16 -12.29
CA PHE A 347 0.86 23.84 -12.88
C PHE A 347 2.31 23.69 -13.33
N ALA A 348 3.10 22.94 -12.57
CA ALA A 348 4.38 22.38 -13.00
C ALA A 348 4.43 20.94 -12.49
N THR A 349 4.88 20.00 -13.33
CA THR A 349 4.79 18.55 -13.09
C THR A 349 5.78 18.06 -12.03
N ASP A 350 6.75 18.88 -11.69
CA ASP A 350 7.73 18.75 -10.61
C ASP A 350 7.21 19.23 -9.24
N ASN A 351 6.12 20.02 -9.17
CA ASN A 351 5.56 20.49 -7.89
C ASN A 351 5.00 19.31 -7.07
N LEU A 352 5.62 18.98 -5.94
CA LEU A 352 5.12 18.01 -4.97
C LEU A 352 5.32 18.55 -3.54
N ALA A 353 4.22 18.92 -2.87
CA ALA A 353 4.27 19.53 -1.55
C ALA A 353 3.40 18.81 -0.51
N ALA A 354 3.90 18.71 0.72
CA ALA A 354 3.09 18.31 1.88
C ALA A 354 2.68 19.54 2.70
N ILE A 355 1.42 19.63 3.10
CA ILE A 355 0.93 20.61 4.08
C ILE A 355 0.38 19.83 5.28
N MET A 356 0.96 20.04 6.47
CA MET A 356 0.50 19.45 7.72
C MET A 356 0.26 20.53 8.76
N ALA A 357 -0.92 20.53 9.37
CA ALA A 357 -1.28 21.46 10.44
C ALA A 357 -1.83 20.74 11.69
N GLU A 358 -1.42 21.20 12.87
CA GLU A 358 -2.07 20.85 14.15
C GLU A 358 -3.47 21.46 14.25
N GLY A 359 -3.64 22.68 13.72
CA GLY A 359 -4.94 23.33 13.61
C GLY A 359 -5.61 23.06 12.27
N HIS A 360 -6.50 23.97 11.88
CA HIS A 360 -7.19 23.90 10.61
C HIS A 360 -6.27 24.03 9.39
N VAL A 361 -6.67 23.43 8.27
CA VAL A 361 -6.12 23.72 6.94
C VAL A 361 -7.21 24.38 6.09
N ASN A 362 -6.93 25.57 5.56
CA ASN A 362 -7.81 26.27 4.62
C ASN A 362 -7.06 26.48 3.29
N ILE A 363 -7.57 25.92 2.19
CA ILE A 363 -6.97 26.07 0.86
C ILE A 363 -8.00 26.63 -0.11
N ARG A 364 -7.70 27.77 -0.74
CA ARG A 364 -8.61 28.44 -1.67
C ARG A 364 -7.92 28.81 -2.99
N GLY A 365 -8.28 28.11 -4.05
CA GLY A 365 -7.84 28.40 -5.41
C GLY A 365 -8.67 29.48 -6.11
N SER A 366 -8.47 29.63 -7.42
CA SER A 366 -9.28 30.49 -8.29
C SER A 366 -10.15 29.72 -9.31
N GLY A 367 -10.30 28.41 -9.12
CA GLY A 367 -11.03 27.47 -9.98
C GLY A 367 -10.19 26.22 -10.28
N THR A 368 -10.84 25.06 -10.38
CA THR A 368 -10.24 23.71 -10.52
C THR A 368 -9.20 23.57 -11.63
N THR A 369 -9.40 24.23 -12.78
CA THR A 369 -8.47 24.24 -13.93
C THR A 369 -7.36 25.29 -13.83
N SER A 370 -7.40 26.17 -12.81
CA SER A 370 -6.50 27.31 -12.62
C SER A 370 -5.69 27.26 -11.32
N SER A 371 -5.95 26.25 -10.49
CA SER A 371 -5.29 26.03 -9.21
C SER A 371 -5.25 24.53 -8.96
N VAL A 372 -4.05 23.94 -9.08
CA VAL A 372 -3.75 22.57 -8.66
C VAL A 372 -2.79 22.61 -7.48
N PHE A 373 -3.06 21.77 -6.49
CA PHE A 373 -2.09 21.37 -5.47
C PHE A 373 -1.82 19.87 -5.64
N ARG A 374 -0.54 19.47 -5.57
CA ARG A 374 -0.13 18.06 -5.64
C ARG A 374 0.66 17.68 -4.39
N GLY A 375 0.29 16.57 -3.76
CA GLY A 375 0.91 15.98 -2.59
C GLY A 375 -0.08 15.74 -1.44
N LEU A 376 0.45 15.66 -0.23
CA LEU A 376 -0.29 15.36 1.00
C LEU A 376 -0.87 16.62 1.63
N ILE A 377 -2.15 16.58 2.04
CA ILE A 377 -2.74 17.61 2.90
C ILE A 377 -3.27 16.94 4.18
N TYR A 378 -2.85 17.45 5.33
CA TYR A 378 -3.17 16.92 6.65
C TYR A 378 -3.58 18.02 7.64
N SER A 379 -4.67 17.79 8.37
CA SER A 379 -5.09 18.61 9.53
C SER A 379 -5.44 17.72 10.73
N ASN A 380 -5.00 18.09 11.94
CA ASN A 380 -5.51 17.50 13.19
C ASN A 380 -6.89 18.03 13.61
N GLU A 381 -7.42 19.05 12.92
CA GLU A 381 -8.74 19.63 13.17
C GLU A 381 -9.61 19.57 11.90
N SER A 382 -9.99 20.73 11.33
CA SER A 382 -10.88 20.86 10.17
C SER A 382 -10.09 21.21 8.91
N LEU A 383 -10.53 20.70 7.76
CA LEU A 383 -9.90 20.92 6.47
C LEU A 383 -10.93 21.44 5.47
N HIS A 384 -10.76 22.69 5.03
CA HIS A 384 -11.63 23.32 4.03
C HIS A 384 -10.85 23.55 2.74
N ALA A 385 -11.35 23.04 1.62
CA ALA A 385 -10.82 23.33 0.29
C ALA A 385 -11.91 23.92 -0.62
N GLU A 386 -11.62 25.04 -1.28
CA GLU A 386 -12.55 25.73 -2.17
C GLU A 386 -11.90 26.08 -3.52
N ASN A 387 -12.62 25.87 -4.63
CA ASN A 387 -12.25 26.33 -5.98
C ASN A 387 -10.86 25.83 -6.42
N ILE A 388 -10.56 24.56 -6.16
CA ILE A 388 -9.22 23.99 -6.37
C ILE A 388 -9.26 22.50 -6.74
N THR A 389 -8.27 22.06 -7.53
CA THR A 389 -7.98 20.63 -7.74
C THR A 389 -6.85 20.17 -6.81
N LEU A 390 -7.06 19.09 -6.08
CA LEU A 390 -6.10 18.48 -5.16
C LEU A 390 -5.71 17.09 -5.70
N ILE A 391 -4.42 16.81 -5.84
CA ILE A 391 -3.90 15.55 -6.39
C ILE A 391 -2.99 14.88 -5.35
N GLY A 392 -3.38 13.74 -4.81
CA GLY A 392 -2.68 13.07 -3.72
C GLY A 392 -3.65 12.51 -2.68
N THR A 393 -3.53 12.93 -1.42
CA THR A 393 -4.41 12.45 -0.33
C THR A 393 -4.76 13.59 0.61
N VAL A 394 -6.04 13.65 1.01
CA VAL A 394 -6.60 14.71 1.84
C VAL A 394 -7.11 14.13 3.17
N LEU A 395 -6.46 14.51 4.26
CA LEU A 395 -6.67 13.94 5.59
C LEU A 395 -7.08 15.01 6.61
N SER A 396 -8.18 14.76 7.32
CA SER A 396 -8.51 15.41 8.58
C SER A 396 -8.55 14.32 9.65
N ALA A 397 -7.75 14.43 10.71
CA ALA A 397 -7.79 13.51 11.85
C ALA A 397 -8.71 14.00 12.99
N GLY A 398 -9.18 15.26 12.92
CA GLY A 398 -10.00 15.88 13.95
C GLY A 398 -11.34 15.18 14.12
N LYS A 399 -11.53 14.47 15.25
CA LYS A 399 -12.75 13.70 15.56
C LYS A 399 -14.03 14.53 15.55
N THR A 400 -13.92 15.82 15.85
CA THR A 400 -15.01 16.82 15.80
C THR A 400 -14.76 17.89 14.72
N GLY A 401 -13.74 17.71 13.89
CA GLY A 401 -13.44 18.59 12.77
C GLY A 401 -14.38 18.32 11.60
N GLU A 402 -14.51 19.30 10.72
CA GLU A 402 -15.23 19.15 9.45
C GLU A 402 -14.22 19.14 8.30
N LEU A 403 -14.41 18.22 7.36
CA LEU A 403 -13.77 18.25 6.05
C LEU A 403 -14.82 18.77 5.06
N ILE A 404 -14.56 19.94 4.47
CA ILE A 404 -15.49 20.60 3.55
C ILE A 404 -14.77 20.80 2.22
N LEU A 405 -15.36 20.27 1.15
CA LEU A 405 -14.93 20.52 -0.23
C LEU A 405 -15.98 21.36 -0.93
N LYS A 406 -15.56 22.41 -1.64
CA LYS A 406 -16.46 23.27 -2.39
C LYS A 406 -15.91 23.61 -3.77
N ASP A 407 -16.69 23.34 -4.82
CA ASP A 407 -16.29 23.61 -6.22
C ASP A 407 -14.88 23.03 -6.51
N SER A 408 -14.66 21.75 -6.18
CA SER A 408 -13.34 21.15 -6.01
C SER A 408 -13.21 19.75 -6.60
N THR A 409 -12.06 19.46 -7.19
CA THR A 409 -11.70 18.13 -7.69
C THR A 409 -10.65 17.51 -6.79
N VAL A 410 -10.81 16.26 -6.34
CA VAL A 410 -9.82 15.55 -5.53
C VAL A 410 -9.50 14.21 -6.16
N LEU A 411 -8.24 14.02 -6.56
CA LEU A 411 -7.77 12.82 -7.26
C LEU A 411 -6.65 12.16 -6.49
N TYR A 412 -6.77 10.87 -6.22
CA TYR A 412 -5.61 10.08 -5.80
C TYR A 412 -4.68 9.84 -6.99
N SER A 413 -3.38 9.93 -6.76
CA SER A 413 -2.34 9.51 -7.71
C SER A 413 -1.23 8.84 -6.90
N PRO A 414 -0.78 7.61 -7.25
CA PRO A 414 0.27 6.90 -6.51
C PRO A 414 1.54 7.73 -6.30
N ASP A 415 1.89 8.55 -7.29
CA ASP A 415 3.09 9.38 -7.35
C ASP A 415 2.95 10.68 -6.54
N SER A 416 1.86 10.83 -5.77
CA SER A 416 1.50 12.07 -5.06
C SER A 416 1.07 11.83 -3.60
N VAL A 417 1.27 10.62 -3.07
CA VAL A 417 0.84 10.22 -1.72
C VAL A 417 1.97 10.32 -0.70
N ALA A 418 3.16 9.88 -1.10
CA ALA A 418 4.38 9.96 -0.31
C ALA A 418 5.19 11.19 -0.73
N LEU A 419 5.81 11.86 0.25
CA LEU A 419 6.82 12.89 0.01
C LEU A 419 8.09 12.47 0.74
N ASP A 420 9.07 12.01 -0.03
CA ASP A 420 10.44 11.81 0.42
C ASP A 420 11.29 12.97 -0.09
N LEU A 421 11.78 13.81 0.82
CA LEU A 421 12.72 14.89 0.51
C LEU A 421 14.12 14.45 0.88
N GLU A 422 15.06 14.56 -0.05
CA GLU A 422 16.49 14.28 0.16
C GLU A 422 17.29 15.60 0.19
N HIS A 423 18.41 15.63 0.91
CA HIS A 423 19.40 16.72 0.80
C HIS A 423 20.84 16.21 0.93
N SER A 424 21.72 16.80 0.14
CA SER A 424 23.06 16.28 -0.19
C SER A 424 24.16 17.12 0.47
N ALA A 425 24.56 16.78 1.71
CA ALA A 425 25.57 17.57 2.43
C ALA A 425 26.40 16.81 3.49
N ARG A 426 26.47 15.46 3.45
CA ARG A 426 27.04 14.65 4.55
C ARG A 426 28.13 13.70 4.09
N THR A 427 29.35 13.87 4.61
CA THR A 427 30.45 12.91 4.40
C THR A 427 30.27 11.70 5.33
N GLY A 428 29.87 10.55 4.78
CA GLY A 428 29.76 9.29 5.52
C GLY A 428 31.11 8.62 5.73
N LEU A 429 31.38 8.08 6.94
CA LEU A 429 32.55 7.27 7.23
C LEU A 429 32.16 5.82 7.51
N ASN A 430 32.76 4.91 6.74
CA ASN A 430 32.54 3.46 6.85
C ASN A 430 33.83 2.78 7.35
N PHE A 431 33.77 2.05 8.47
CA PHE A 431 34.97 1.55 9.17
C PHE A 431 35.04 0.01 9.24
N VAL A 432 36.05 -0.65 8.63
CA VAL A 432 36.36 -2.08 8.92
C VAL A 432 37.12 -2.25 10.23
N ALA A 433 36.69 -3.22 11.03
CA ALA A 433 37.63 -4.00 11.83
C ALA A 433 38.54 -4.86 10.91
N PRO A 434 39.86 -4.93 11.12
CA PRO A 434 40.78 -5.68 10.25
C PRO A 434 40.49 -7.21 10.28
N SER A 435 40.71 -7.96 9.20
CA SER A 435 41.93 -7.95 8.38
C SER A 435 41.74 -8.13 6.86
N GLY A 436 42.55 -7.43 6.06
CA GLY A 436 42.75 -7.69 4.61
C GLY A 436 42.46 -6.52 3.65
N SER A 437 43.36 -5.52 3.56
CA SER A 437 43.33 -4.44 2.54
C SER A 437 43.62 -4.95 1.11
N ARG A 438 43.30 -4.32 -0.03
CA ARG A 438 42.91 -2.94 -0.48
C ARG A 438 42.47 -3.06 -1.98
N PRO A 439 42.08 -2.00 -2.75
CA PRO A 439 41.70 -0.60 -2.44
C PRO A 439 40.38 -0.10 -3.11
N GLY A 440 39.94 1.12 -2.75
CA GLY A 440 38.87 1.86 -3.44
C GLY A 440 37.53 1.81 -2.69
N THR A 441 37.02 2.99 -2.30
CA THR A 441 35.94 3.24 -1.30
C THR A 441 36.15 2.55 0.06
N PHE A 442 35.74 3.23 1.14
CA PHE A 442 35.86 2.69 2.49
C PHE A 442 34.57 1.94 2.84
N LEU A 443 34.72 0.74 3.41
CA LEU A 443 33.65 -0.17 3.85
C LEU A 443 34.04 -0.72 5.23
N GLY A 444 33.13 -1.36 5.98
CA GLY A 444 33.52 -2.41 6.94
C GLY A 444 32.74 -2.56 8.26
N THR A 445 33.12 -3.62 8.99
CA THR A 445 32.30 -4.51 9.87
C THR A 445 32.68 -4.53 11.38
N LYS A 446 31.77 -4.99 12.26
CA LYS A 446 31.78 -4.93 13.75
C LYS A 446 31.92 -6.31 14.42
N GLY A 447 32.89 -6.42 15.31
CA GLY A 447 33.11 -7.63 16.11
C GLY A 447 33.65 -8.81 15.30
N LYS A 448 33.48 -10.04 15.81
CA LYS A 448 33.99 -11.28 15.19
C LYS A 448 33.15 -11.76 14.00
N ASP A 449 31.98 -11.16 13.77
CA ASP A 449 31.11 -11.50 12.65
C ASP A 449 31.55 -10.74 11.39
N LYS A 450 31.68 -11.49 10.28
CA LYS A 450 32.07 -11.00 8.96
C LYS A 450 30.87 -10.71 8.05
N SER A 451 29.64 -10.84 8.56
CA SER A 451 28.41 -10.53 7.83
C SER A 451 28.30 -9.03 7.48
N VAL A 452 27.48 -8.72 6.47
CA VAL A 452 27.22 -7.32 6.07
C VAL A 452 26.51 -6.53 7.19
N HIS A 453 25.75 -7.20 8.05
CA HIS A 453 25.00 -6.60 9.16
C HIS A 453 25.86 -6.08 10.30
N SER A 454 27.16 -6.36 10.30
CA SER A 454 28.05 -5.81 11.29
C SER A 454 28.65 -4.46 10.88
N LYS A 455 28.38 -3.91 9.68
CA LYS A 455 28.95 -2.60 9.32
C LYS A 455 28.42 -1.49 10.24
N THR A 456 29.32 -0.62 10.71
CA THR A 456 28.95 0.58 11.48
C THR A 456 29.44 1.79 10.73
N ARG A 457 28.52 2.42 10.01
CA ARG A 457 28.72 3.73 9.40
C ARG A 457 28.57 4.81 10.47
N ILE A 458 29.41 5.82 10.40
CA ILE A 458 29.42 6.98 11.28
C ILE A 458 29.52 8.21 10.39
N TYR A 459 28.56 9.11 10.51
CA TYR A 459 28.59 10.37 9.80
C TYR A 459 29.37 11.41 10.61
N VAL A 460 30.13 12.25 9.91
CA VAL A 460 30.84 13.37 10.51
C VAL A 460 30.54 14.64 9.73
N SER A 461 30.04 15.67 10.42
CA SER A 461 29.81 17.01 9.86
C SER A 461 30.52 18.07 10.69
N ILE A 462 30.74 19.25 10.11
CA ILE A 462 31.29 20.42 10.78
C ILE A 462 30.24 21.53 10.81
N ARG A 463 30.04 22.13 11.98
CA ARG A 463 29.18 23.31 12.15
C ARG A 463 29.88 24.59 11.71
N PRO A 464 29.12 25.67 11.43
CA PRO A 464 29.67 27.01 11.29
C PRO A 464 30.49 27.53 12.49
N ASP A 465 30.35 26.93 13.69
CA ASP A 465 31.17 27.25 14.88
C ASP A 465 32.49 26.45 14.97
N GLY A 466 32.81 25.63 13.96
CA GLY A 466 34.06 24.88 13.85
C GLY A 466 34.15 23.60 14.69
N LYS A 467 33.02 23.16 15.27
CA LYS A 467 32.89 21.88 15.99
C LYS A 467 32.44 20.75 15.07
N PHE A 468 32.88 19.54 15.38
CA PHE A 468 32.44 18.32 14.70
C PHE A 468 31.20 17.72 15.38
N LEU A 469 30.30 17.15 14.60
CA LEU A 469 29.28 16.21 15.06
C LEU A 469 29.64 14.83 14.58
N ILE A 470 29.42 13.84 15.44
CA ILE A 470 29.71 12.44 15.16
C ILE A 470 28.49 11.62 15.60
N TYR A 471 27.87 10.91 14.67
CA TYR A 471 26.71 10.06 14.97
C TYR A 471 26.73 8.78 14.11
N PRO A 472 26.45 7.61 14.68
CA PRO A 472 26.31 6.38 13.92
C PRO A 472 25.05 6.40 13.04
N GLU A 473 25.06 5.59 11.98
CA GLU A 473 23.92 5.35 11.10
C GLU A 473 22.68 4.89 11.88
N GLY A 474 21.51 5.41 11.49
CA GLY A 474 20.24 5.18 12.19
C GLY A 474 20.05 5.92 13.53
N SER A 475 20.98 6.80 13.94
CA SER A 475 20.83 7.62 15.15
C SER A 475 20.43 9.07 14.86
N SER A 476 19.82 9.74 15.84
CA SER A 476 19.35 11.12 15.70
C SER A 476 20.46 12.14 16.00
N GLU A 477 20.35 13.33 15.43
CA GLU A 477 21.36 14.39 15.61
C GLU A 477 21.40 14.94 17.05
N ARG A 478 20.37 14.66 17.88
CA ARG A 478 20.38 14.88 19.34
C ARG A 478 21.33 13.96 20.10
N ASP A 479 21.54 12.75 19.58
CA ASP A 479 22.44 11.75 20.17
C ASP A 479 23.89 11.94 19.70
N ALA A 480 24.10 12.84 18.74
CA ALA A 480 25.40 13.14 18.17
C ALA A 480 26.39 13.60 19.24
N LYS A 481 27.57 12.99 19.21
CA LYS A 481 28.68 13.35 20.07
C LYS A 481 29.37 14.56 19.48
N VAL A 482 29.29 15.68 20.19
CA VAL A 482 29.91 16.95 19.80
C VAL A 482 31.39 16.92 20.18
N ALA A 483 32.26 17.29 19.25
CA ALA A 483 33.68 17.48 19.52
C ALA A 483 34.12 18.90 19.17
N SER A 484 34.75 19.58 20.12
CA SER A 484 35.33 20.92 19.96
C SER A 484 36.75 20.89 19.36
N SER A 485 37.33 19.71 19.19
CA SER A 485 38.66 19.52 18.57
C SER A 485 38.75 18.18 17.81
N GLU A 486 39.70 18.09 16.88
CA GLU A 486 40.01 16.83 16.16
C GLU A 486 40.43 15.71 17.11
N SER A 487 41.11 16.02 18.23
CA SER A 487 41.49 15.03 19.25
C SER A 487 40.28 14.47 19.99
N GLU A 488 39.33 15.32 20.36
CA GLU A 488 38.07 14.91 20.98
C GLU A 488 37.20 14.12 19.98
N ALA A 489 37.19 14.53 18.70
CA ALA A 489 36.49 13.83 17.64
C ALA A 489 37.02 12.40 17.42
N ARG A 490 38.34 12.23 17.41
CA ARG A 490 39.00 10.93 17.34
C ARG A 490 38.64 10.04 18.51
N GLU A 491 38.70 10.56 19.75
CA GLU A 491 38.39 9.75 20.94
C GLU A 491 36.93 9.30 20.98
N ILE A 492 36.00 10.15 20.55
CA ILE A 492 34.59 9.82 20.37
C ILE A 492 34.40 8.68 19.34
N ILE A 493 35.01 8.80 18.15
CA ILE A 493 34.91 7.79 17.09
C ILE A 493 35.57 6.48 17.52
N ARG A 494 36.74 6.55 18.18
CA ARG A 494 37.45 5.43 18.80
C ARG A 494 36.54 4.67 19.76
N THR A 495 35.86 5.38 20.65
CA THR A 495 34.91 4.79 21.61
C THR A 495 33.74 4.10 20.91
N LEU A 496 33.16 4.74 19.88
CA LEU A 496 32.02 4.21 19.12
C LEU A 496 32.37 2.96 18.28
N VAL A 497 33.61 2.85 17.79
CA VAL A 497 34.03 1.78 16.87
C VAL A 497 34.73 0.62 17.58
N ALA A 498 35.66 0.89 18.50
CA ALA A 498 36.53 -0.14 19.08
C ALA A 498 36.03 -0.71 20.42
N GLY A 499 35.23 0.05 21.17
CA GLY A 499 34.92 -0.27 22.58
C GLY A 499 36.17 -0.25 23.48
N GLU A 500 36.07 -0.86 24.66
CA GLU A 500 37.16 -0.89 25.66
C GLU A 500 38.11 -2.10 25.53
N ASP A 501 37.95 -2.95 24.49
CA ASP A 501 38.76 -4.17 24.34
C ASP A 501 40.17 -3.90 23.78
N GLY A 502 41.16 -4.56 24.37
CA GLY A 502 42.58 -4.28 24.15
C GLY A 502 43.11 -4.74 22.78
N GLU A 503 42.42 -5.66 22.10
CA GLU A 503 42.78 -6.08 20.73
C GLU A 503 42.14 -5.19 19.66
N THR A 504 40.88 -4.79 19.83
CA THR A 504 40.18 -3.88 18.91
C THR A 504 40.76 -2.46 18.94
N LEU A 505 41.16 -1.97 20.11
CA LEU A 505 41.85 -0.67 20.25
C LEU A 505 43.18 -0.64 19.45
N LYS A 506 44.01 -1.68 19.59
CA LYS A 506 45.27 -1.80 18.83
C LYS A 506 45.02 -1.93 17.32
N ALA A 507 43.94 -2.59 16.91
CA ALA A 507 43.55 -2.65 15.51
C ALA A 507 43.19 -1.25 14.96
N PHE A 508 42.36 -0.50 15.68
CA PHE A 508 41.95 0.85 15.33
C PHE A 508 43.15 1.81 15.17
N ASP A 509 44.05 1.82 16.16
CA ASP A 509 45.26 2.68 16.18
C ASP A 509 46.15 2.46 14.95
N ASN A 510 46.30 1.20 14.50
CA ASN A 510 47.20 0.86 13.40
C ASN A 510 46.59 1.05 12.00
N THR A 511 45.25 1.07 11.86
CA THR A 511 44.59 1.01 10.53
C THR A 511 43.63 2.15 10.22
N THR A 512 43.08 2.79 11.25
CA THR A 512 41.97 3.77 11.13
C THR A 512 42.41 5.15 11.60
N GLU A 513 43.07 5.24 12.76
CA GLU A 513 43.52 6.50 13.37
C GLU A 513 44.36 7.41 12.44
N PRO A 514 45.29 6.90 11.59
CA PRO A 514 46.03 7.76 10.67
C PRO A 514 45.16 8.38 9.58
N LYS A 515 44.14 7.66 9.09
CA LYS A 515 43.23 8.14 8.05
C LYS A 515 42.20 9.11 8.62
N LEU A 516 41.69 8.81 9.81
CA LEU A 516 40.75 9.64 10.53
C LEU A 516 41.37 11.02 10.85
N THR A 517 42.65 11.03 11.22
CA THR A 517 43.42 12.27 11.42
C THR A 517 43.48 13.11 10.14
N THR A 518 43.78 12.52 8.97
CA THR A 518 43.79 13.25 7.69
C THR A 518 42.41 13.80 7.36
N LEU A 519 41.36 12.97 7.40
CA LEU A 519 40.00 13.40 7.07
C LEU A 519 39.46 14.50 7.99
N LEU A 520 39.66 14.42 9.31
CA LEU A 520 39.18 15.46 10.23
C LEU A 520 39.90 16.80 10.01
N ALA A 521 41.17 16.77 9.60
CA ALA A 521 41.90 17.97 9.18
C ALA A 521 41.36 18.51 7.83
N ASP A 522 41.15 17.63 6.85
CA ASP A 522 40.68 18.01 5.50
C ASP A 522 39.23 18.54 5.51
N LEU A 523 38.35 17.98 6.36
CA LEU A 523 37.00 18.52 6.61
C LEU A 523 37.09 19.94 7.16
N ARG A 524 38.01 20.17 8.11
CA ARG A 524 38.19 21.45 8.81
C ARG A 524 38.82 22.53 7.93
N SER A 525 39.64 22.15 6.96
CA SER A 525 40.16 23.05 5.91
C SER A 525 39.22 23.20 4.71
N GLY A 526 38.04 22.56 4.71
CA GLY A 526 37.11 22.57 3.57
C GLY A 526 37.69 21.91 2.30
N SER A 527 38.68 21.02 2.47
CA SER A 527 39.39 20.33 1.39
C SER A 527 38.70 19.01 0.98
N VAL A 528 37.83 18.46 1.82
CA VAL A 528 36.89 17.40 1.45
C VAL A 528 35.67 18.03 0.78
N THR A 529 35.47 17.76 -0.50
CA THR A 529 34.12 17.85 -1.09
C THR A 529 33.24 16.80 -0.41
N PRO A 530 32.07 17.13 0.14
CA PRO A 530 31.14 16.12 0.63
C PRO A 530 30.89 15.07 -0.46
N GLU A 531 31.04 13.80 -0.13
CA GLU A 531 30.36 12.78 -0.94
C GLU A 531 28.86 13.03 -0.75
N GLU A 532 28.13 13.23 -1.84
CA GLU A 532 26.67 13.37 -1.82
C GLU A 532 26.04 11.99 -1.56
N GLU A 533 26.14 11.50 -0.31
CA GLU A 533 25.23 10.48 0.17
C GLU A 533 23.94 11.17 0.61
N ALA A 534 22.87 10.99 -0.18
CA ALA A 534 21.55 11.52 0.13
C ALA A 534 21.12 11.04 1.51
N VAL A 535 20.67 11.99 2.34
CA VAL A 535 19.99 11.68 3.60
C VAL A 535 18.63 12.35 3.57
N ASP A 536 17.60 11.58 3.88
CA ASP A 536 16.23 12.05 3.94
C ASP A 536 16.12 13.26 4.89
N LEU A 537 15.78 14.42 4.32
CA LEU A 537 15.29 15.55 5.08
C LEU A 537 14.04 15.11 5.83
N ILE A 538 13.06 14.53 5.15
CA ILE A 538 11.83 14.03 5.74
C ILE A 538 11.16 13.04 4.79
N SER A 539 10.62 11.95 5.35
CA SER A 539 9.70 11.05 4.66
C SER A 539 8.31 11.24 5.27
N LEU A 540 7.33 11.54 4.42
CA LEU A 540 5.92 11.69 4.78
C LEU A 540 5.07 10.78 3.89
N ASP A 541 4.87 9.54 4.34
CA ASP A 541 3.99 8.58 3.68
C ASP A 541 2.85 8.14 4.62
N PRO A 542 1.59 8.54 4.34
CA PRO A 542 0.39 8.04 5.01
C PRO A 542 0.27 6.51 5.04
N SER A 543 0.90 5.80 4.10
CA SER A 543 0.91 4.33 4.09
C SER A 543 1.53 3.76 5.35
N THR A 544 2.61 4.36 5.87
CA THR A 544 3.45 3.72 6.90
C THR A 544 2.76 3.57 8.26
N PHE A 545 1.56 4.15 8.41
CA PHE A 545 0.77 4.19 9.63
C PHE A 545 -0.55 3.40 9.57
N ILE A 546 -0.95 2.89 8.39
CA ILE A 546 -2.11 2.00 8.24
C ILE A 546 -1.61 0.56 8.14
N ALA A 547 -2.24 -0.35 8.89
CA ALA A 547 -1.95 -1.78 8.82
C ALA A 547 -2.11 -2.29 7.38
N LEU A 548 -1.18 -3.13 6.90
CA LEU A 548 -1.19 -3.57 5.50
C LEU A 548 -2.52 -4.24 5.11
N ALA A 549 -3.18 -4.89 6.08
CA ALA A 549 -4.49 -5.54 5.96
C ALA A 549 -5.62 -4.58 5.54
N ASP A 550 -5.69 -3.37 6.10
CA ASP A 550 -6.77 -2.41 5.85
C ASP A 550 -6.66 -1.70 4.48
N LYS A 551 -5.48 -1.79 3.87
CA LYS A 551 -5.22 -1.28 2.51
C LYS A 551 -5.69 -2.24 1.41
N VAL A 552 -5.70 -3.55 1.67
CA VAL A 552 -5.87 -4.58 0.63
C VAL A 552 -7.17 -4.38 -0.16
N ARG A 553 -7.07 -4.49 -1.49
CA ARG A 553 -8.20 -4.57 -2.42
C ARG A 553 -8.01 -5.77 -3.34
N LEU A 554 -9.01 -6.65 -3.43
CA LEU A 554 -9.04 -7.74 -4.40
C LEU A 554 -9.40 -7.16 -5.78
N VAL A 555 -8.48 -7.26 -6.74
CA VAL A 555 -8.66 -6.76 -8.13
C VAL A 555 -9.15 -7.87 -9.05
N LEU A 556 -8.64 -9.08 -8.85
CA LEU A 556 -8.97 -10.26 -9.66
C LEU A 556 -9.05 -11.48 -8.75
N LEU A 557 -10.05 -12.33 -8.98
CA LEU A 557 -10.12 -13.70 -8.48
C LEU A 557 -10.57 -14.59 -9.63
N ARG A 558 -9.84 -15.67 -9.92
CA ARG A 558 -10.13 -16.55 -11.06
C ARG A 558 -9.64 -17.99 -10.83
N GLU A 559 -10.38 -18.96 -11.34
CA GLU A 559 -9.91 -20.35 -11.51
C GLU A 559 -9.04 -20.49 -12.79
N LEU A 560 -7.94 -21.24 -12.70
CA LEU A 560 -6.94 -21.45 -13.75
C LEU A 560 -7.06 -22.82 -14.46
#